data_AF-A0A078HHX1-F1
#
_entry.id   AF-A0A078HHX1-F1
#
_cell.length_a   1.000
_cell.length_b   1.000
_cell.length_c   1.000
_cell.angle_alpha   90.00
_cell.angle_beta   90.00
_cell.angle_gamma   90.00
#
_symmetry.space_group_name_H-M   'P 1'
#
loop_
_entity.id
_entity.type
_entity.pdbx_description
1 polymer ?
#
loop_
_entity_poly.entity_id
_entity_poly.type
_entity_poly.pdbx_seq_one_letter_code
_entity_poly.pdbx_strand_id
1 'polypeptide(L)'
;MSSRQNPEPMTIEEGCKLIDAAVTKLTRIIEGKPEPPFASHEYIGNYTIVYNMCIQKPPYDLSGQLYEKYGAIFQDYDKDTILPSIMEKHDEYMLRELSRWSDINKIMVRWLSHFFYYLDRYYIARSGNSG
;
A
#
# COMPACT_ATOMS: atom_id res chain seq x y z
N MET A 1 -22.07 -4.02 -29.10
CA MET A 1 -20.62 -3.95 -28.84
C MET A 1 -20.37 -2.61 -28.16
N SER A 2 -20.27 -2.59 -26.83
CA SER A 2 -19.99 -1.36 -26.09
C SER A 2 -18.51 -1.05 -26.24
N SER A 3 -18.19 0.05 -26.90
CA SER A 3 -16.84 0.59 -27.00
C SER A 3 -16.30 0.75 -25.58
N ARG A 4 -15.29 -0.05 -25.20
CA ARG A 4 -14.53 0.20 -23.99
C ARG A 4 -13.88 1.56 -24.17
N GLN A 5 -14.47 2.61 -23.61
CA GLN A 5 -13.76 3.87 -23.41
C GLN A 5 -12.52 3.51 -22.61
N ASN A 6 -11.34 3.76 -23.18
CA ASN A 6 -10.14 3.72 -22.36
C ASN A 6 -10.35 4.78 -21.28
N PRO A 7 -10.32 4.42 -19.99
CA PRO A 7 -10.38 5.41 -18.93
C PRO A 7 -9.25 6.43 -19.15
N GLU A 8 -9.54 7.70 -18.87
CA GLU A 8 -8.51 8.75 -18.92
C GLU A 8 -7.30 8.34 -18.06
N PRO A 9 -6.07 8.69 -18.47
CA PRO A 9 -4.89 8.38 -17.68
C PRO A 9 -5.00 9.01 -16.30
N MET A 10 -4.91 8.19 -15.26
CA MET A 10 -4.86 8.64 -13.88
C MET A 10 -3.51 9.28 -13.61
N THR A 11 -3.52 10.44 -12.95
CA THR A 11 -2.28 11.08 -12.52
C THR A 11 -1.70 10.38 -11.29
N ILE A 12 -0.39 10.54 -11.07
CA ILE A 12 0.24 10.02 -9.85
C ILE A 12 -0.39 10.62 -8.59
N GLU A 13 -0.79 11.90 -8.62
CA GLU A 13 -1.38 12.58 -7.47
C GLU A 13 -2.74 11.99 -7.10
N GLU A 14 -3.61 11.77 -8.08
CA GLU A 14 -4.93 11.15 -7.86
C GLU A 14 -4.78 9.71 -7.36
N GLY A 15 -3.89 8.94 -7.99
CA GLY A 15 -3.62 7.57 -7.59
C GLY A 15 -3.08 7.46 -6.16
N CYS A 16 -2.10 8.31 -5.82
CA CYS A 16 -1.55 8.39 -4.46
C CYS A 16 -2.62 8.75 -3.42
N LYS A 17 -3.51 9.71 -3.69
CA LYS A 17 -4.61 10.06 -2.78
C LYS A 17 -5.53 8.86 -2.49
N LEU A 18 -5.85 8.07 -3.52
CA LEU A 18 -6.68 6.87 -3.36
C LEU A 18 -5.96 5.77 -2.58
N ILE A 19 -4.68 5.54 -2.88
CA ILE A 19 -3.83 4.58 -2.14
C ILE A 19 -3.70 5.00 -0.68
N ASP A 20 -3.47 6.29 -0.40
CA ASP A 20 -3.34 6.82 0.96
C ASP A 20 -4.63 6.67 1.77
N ALA A 21 -5.79 6.87 1.13
CA ALA A 21 -7.08 6.60 1.76
C ALA A 21 -7.24 5.11 2.13
N ALA A 22 -6.85 4.20 1.24
CA ALA A 22 -6.87 2.77 1.49
C ALA A 22 -5.91 2.36 2.61
N VAL A 23 -4.69 2.88 2.61
CA VAL A 23 -3.68 2.66 3.65
C VAL A 23 -4.17 3.20 4.99
N THR A 24 -4.73 4.41 5.03
CA THR A 24 -5.28 5.00 6.25
C THR A 24 -6.39 4.13 6.85
N LYS A 25 -7.32 3.64 6.02
CA LYS A 25 -8.36 2.72 6.46
C LYS A 25 -7.75 1.41 7.00
N LEU A 26 -6.79 0.83 6.29
CA LEU A 26 -6.09 -0.38 6.74
C LEU A 26 -5.42 -0.18 8.10
N THR A 27 -4.68 0.92 8.27
CA THR A 27 -4.01 1.28 9.53
C THR A 27 -5.01 1.38 10.68
N ARG A 28 -6.18 2.00 10.46
CA ARG A 28 -7.22 2.06 11.49
C ARG A 28 -7.76 0.69 11.86
N ILE A 29 -7.96 -0.20 10.88
CA ILE A 29 -8.44 -1.57 11.11
C ILE A 29 -7.41 -2.38 11.93
N ILE A 30 -6.13 -2.38 11.54
CA ILE A 30 -5.10 -3.19 12.21
C ILE A 30 -4.76 -2.67 13.61
N GLU A 31 -4.98 -1.38 13.88
CA GLU A 31 -4.86 -0.77 15.21
C GLU A 31 -6.11 -0.96 16.08
N GLY A 32 -7.15 -1.61 15.56
CA GLY A 32 -8.40 -1.82 16.30
C GLY A 32 -9.21 -0.55 16.56
N LYS A 33 -8.97 0.52 15.78
CA LYS A 33 -9.79 1.73 15.83
C LYS A 33 -11.20 1.44 15.27
N PRO A 34 -12.23 2.24 15.62
CA PRO A 34 -13.55 2.10 15.03
C PRO A 34 -13.49 2.37 13.52
N GLU A 35 -13.41 1.29 12.75
CA GLU A 35 -13.34 1.28 11.29
C GLU A 35 -13.98 -0.01 10.77
N PRO A 36 -14.97 0.07 9.85
CA PRO A 36 -15.50 -1.13 9.22
C PRO A 36 -14.41 -1.91 8.46
N PRO A 37 -14.48 -3.25 8.45
CA PRO A 37 -13.63 -4.06 7.59
C PRO A 37 -13.77 -3.65 6.12
N PHE A 38 -12.75 -3.94 5.31
CA PHE A 38 -12.87 -3.80 3.87
C PHE A 38 -13.98 -4.69 3.32
N ALA A 39 -14.88 -4.10 2.55
CA ALA A 39 -15.79 -4.84 1.70
C ALA A 39 -15.06 -5.35 0.45
N SER A 40 -15.56 -6.44 -0.14
CA SER A 40 -14.92 -7.07 -1.31
C SER A 40 -14.73 -6.12 -2.50
N HIS A 41 -15.65 -5.17 -2.69
CA HIS A 41 -15.55 -4.18 -3.77
C HIS A 41 -14.44 -3.15 -3.53
N GLU A 42 -14.17 -2.79 -2.27
CA GLU A 42 -13.05 -1.89 -1.93
C GLU A 42 -11.72 -2.56 -2.19
N TYR A 43 -11.60 -3.85 -1.85
CA TYR A 43 -10.41 -4.64 -2.13
C TYR A 43 -10.10 -4.70 -3.63
N ILE A 44 -11.12 -5.03 -4.45
CA ILE A 44 -10.99 -5.03 -5.91
C ILE A 44 -10.68 -3.63 -6.44
N GLY A 45 -11.32 -2.59 -5.87
CA GLY A 45 -11.07 -1.19 -6.23
C GLY A 45 -9.62 -0.78 -6.02
N ASN A 46 -9.05 -1.05 -4.85
CA ASN A 46 -7.66 -0.73 -4.52
C ASN A 46 -6.67 -1.42 -5.47
N TYR A 47 -6.88 -2.71 -5.75
CA TYR A 47 -6.08 -3.42 -6.76
C TYR A 47 -6.24 -2.79 -8.15
N THR A 48 -7.46 -2.43 -8.55
CA THR A 48 -7.76 -1.86 -9.87
C THR A 48 -7.09 -0.50 -10.07
N ILE A 49 -6.99 0.32 -9.02
CA ILE A 49 -6.27 1.61 -9.05
C ILE A 49 -4.81 1.37 -9.41
N VAL A 50 -4.10 0.54 -8.63
CA VAL A 50 -2.68 0.24 -8.87
C VAL A 50 -2.48 -0.40 -10.23
N TYR A 51 -3.33 -1.36 -10.61
CA TYR A 51 -3.30 -2.01 -11.90
C TYR A 51 -3.41 -1.00 -13.05
N ASN A 52 -4.43 -0.14 -13.03
CA ASN A 52 -4.69 0.84 -14.09
C ASN A 52 -3.51 1.80 -14.26
N MET A 53 -2.93 2.28 -13.16
CA MET A 53 -1.76 3.15 -13.18
C MET A 53 -0.51 2.45 -13.75
N CYS A 54 -0.35 1.14 -13.51
CA CYS A 54 0.77 0.36 -14.06
C CYS A 54 0.60 0.05 -15.56
N ILE A 55 -0.63 -0.06 -16.06
CA ILE A 55 -0.90 -0.41 -17.48
C ILE A 55 -1.17 0.80 -18.38
N GLN A 56 -1.02 2.02 -17.85
CA GLN A 56 -1.11 3.25 -18.64
C GLN A 56 -0.14 3.22 -19.82
N LYS A 57 -0.62 3.63 -21.01
CA LYS A 57 0.20 3.60 -22.22
C LYS A 57 1.40 4.55 -22.09
N PRO A 58 2.56 4.20 -22.67
CA PRO A 58 3.69 5.13 -22.76
C PRO A 58 3.26 6.48 -23.33
N PRO A 59 3.78 7.61 -22.82
CA PRO A 59 4.87 7.77 -21.84
C PRO A 59 4.44 7.74 -20.35
N TYR A 60 3.20 7.35 -20.04
CA TYR A 60 2.60 7.56 -18.70
C TYR A 60 2.66 6.33 -17.78
N ASP A 61 3.69 5.48 -17.90
CA ASP A 61 3.90 4.35 -16.98
C ASP A 61 4.28 4.88 -15.60
N LEU A 62 3.43 4.64 -14.60
CA LEU A 62 3.61 5.09 -13.23
C LEU A 62 4.21 4.01 -12.31
N SER A 63 4.58 2.84 -12.84
CA SER A 63 5.03 1.69 -12.05
C SER A 63 6.23 2.04 -11.15
N GLY A 64 7.21 2.79 -11.65
CA GLY A 64 8.36 3.20 -10.84
C GLY A 64 7.98 4.09 -9.65
N GLN A 65 7.15 5.10 -9.88
CA GLN A 65 6.66 6.01 -8.84
C GLN A 65 5.78 5.26 -7.81
N LEU A 66 5.00 4.29 -8.25
CA LEU A 66 4.22 3.42 -7.37
C LEU A 66 5.09 2.52 -6.50
N TYR A 67 6.24 2.07 -7.01
CA TYR A 67 7.19 1.28 -6.22
C TYR A 67 7.84 2.11 -5.11
N GLU A 68 8.22 3.35 -5.42
CA GLU A 68 8.70 4.30 -4.41
C GLU A 68 7.62 4.58 -3.36
N LYS A 69 6.37 4.83 -3.79
CA LYS A 69 5.22 5.02 -2.90
C LYS A 69 4.98 3.80 -2.00
N TYR A 70 5.08 2.59 -2.54
CA TYR A 70 4.93 1.35 -1.78
C TYR A 70 5.94 1.26 -0.63
N GLY A 71 7.21 1.57 -0.88
CA GLY A 71 8.25 1.64 0.15
C GLY A 71 8.01 2.76 1.17
N ALA A 72 7.60 3.94 0.69
CA ALA A 72 7.33 5.10 1.54
C ALA A 72 6.22 4.85 2.57
N ILE A 73 5.15 4.12 2.20
CA ILE A 73 4.06 3.78 3.12
C ILE A 73 4.57 3.10 4.40
N PHE A 74 5.50 2.14 4.27
CA PHE A 74 6.06 1.46 5.44
C PHE A 74 7.02 2.37 6.20
N GLN A 75 7.86 3.14 5.51
CA GLN A 75 8.80 4.05 6.16
C GLN A 75 8.07 5.11 7.00
N ASP A 76 6.99 5.67 6.46
CA ASP A 76 6.17 6.67 7.15
C ASP A 76 5.45 6.02 8.34
N TYR A 77 4.89 4.82 8.16
CA TYR A 77 4.23 4.10 9.26
C TYR A 77 5.19 3.76 10.40
N ASP A 78 6.38 3.26 10.05
CA ASP A 78 7.41 2.92 11.02
C ASP A 78 7.86 4.16 11.81
N LYS A 79 8.11 5.28 11.12
CA LYS A 79 8.59 6.53 11.73
C LYS A 79 7.54 7.24 12.57
N ASP A 80 6.30 7.33 12.07
CA ASP A 80 5.28 8.17 12.67
C ASP A 80 4.46 7.43 13.73
N THR A 81 4.43 6.09 13.68
CA THR A 81 3.56 5.30 14.55
C THR A 81 4.33 4.29 15.40
N ILE A 82 5.12 3.42 14.76
CA ILE A 82 5.75 2.28 15.45
C ILE A 82 6.87 2.76 16.36
N LEU A 83 7.80 3.55 15.82
CA LEU A 83 8.98 3.99 16.54
C LEU A 83 8.62 4.81 17.78
N PRO A 84 7.72 5.82 17.73
CA PRO A 84 7.27 6.53 18.92
C PRO A 84 6.62 5.60 19.96
N SER A 85 5.75 4.70 19.52
CA SER A 85 5.04 3.77 20.42
C SER A 85 5.98 2.84 21.19
N ILE A 86 7.08 2.43 20.56
CA ILE A 86 8.13 1.61 21.19
C ILE A 86 9.00 2.46 22.12
N MET A 87 9.43 3.63 21.67
CA MET A 87 10.35 4.51 22.41
C MET A 87 9.73 5.10 23.69
N GLU A 88 8.40 5.20 23.76
CA GLU A 88 7.68 5.61 24.97
C GLU A 88 7.65 4.53 26.07
N LYS A 89 8.09 3.29 25.78
CA LYS A 89 8.11 2.18 26.74
C LYS A 89 9.53 1.79 27.11
N HIS A 90 9.66 1.14 28.27
CA HIS A 90 10.93 0.66 28.80
C HIS A 90 10.85 -0.82 29.20
N ASP A 91 12.00 -1.46 29.30
CA ASP A 91 12.19 -2.84 29.75
C ASP A 91 11.25 -3.84 29.04
N GLU A 92 10.55 -4.68 29.79
CA GLU A 92 9.66 -5.71 29.24
C GLU A 92 8.49 -5.12 28.44
N TYR A 93 8.00 -3.93 28.79
CA TYR A 93 6.91 -3.28 28.07
C TYR A 93 7.32 -2.85 26.66
N MET A 94 8.58 -2.44 26.48
CA MET A 94 9.15 -2.14 25.16
C MET A 94 9.20 -3.39 24.29
N LEU A 95 9.62 -4.54 24.85
CA LEU A 95 9.68 -5.80 24.13
C LEU A 95 8.29 -6.30 23.72
N ARG A 96 7.29 -6.12 24.60
CA ARG A 96 5.88 -6.44 24.30
C ARG A 96 5.34 -5.59 23.16
N GLU A 97 5.62 -4.29 23.16
CA GLU A 97 5.23 -3.40 22.05
C GLU A 97 5.91 -3.79 20.74
N LEU A 98 7.22 -4.10 20.76
CA LEU A 98 7.93 -4.56 19.57
C LEU A 98 7.31 -5.83 18.98
N SER A 99 6.96 -6.80 19.83
CA SER A 99 6.28 -8.02 19.39
C SER A 99 4.91 -7.72 18.79
N ARG A 100 4.12 -6.84 19.43
CA ARG A 100 2.80 -6.41 18.94
C ARG A 100 2.92 -5.76 17.55
N TRP A 101 3.88 -4.85 17.39
CA TRP A 101 4.12 -4.17 16.12
C TRP A 101 4.64 -5.09 15.03
N SER A 102 5.44 -6.11 15.36
CA SER A 102 5.86 -7.14 14.41
C SER A 102 4.66 -7.88 13.80
N ASP A 103 3.67 -8.24 14.63
CA ASP A 103 2.47 -8.94 14.15
C ASP A 103 1.56 -8.02 13.34
N ILE A 104 1.41 -6.76 13.74
CA ILE A 104 0.68 -5.74 12.98
C ILE A 104 1.34 -5.50 11.61
N ASN A 105 2.67 -5.40 11.56
CA ASN A 105 3.41 -5.22 10.31
C ASN A 105 3.23 -6.40 9.36
N LYS A 106 3.21 -7.65 9.85
CA LYS A 106 2.91 -8.83 9.00
C LYS A 106 1.52 -8.72 8.35
N ILE A 107 0.53 -8.23 9.10
CA ILE A 107 -0.82 -8.04 8.58
C ILE A 107 -0.81 -6.94 7.51
N MET A 108 -0.19 -5.78 7.79
CA MET A 108 -0.09 -4.69 6.82
C MET A 108 0.59 -5.14 5.52
N VAL A 109 1.75 -5.81 5.61
CA VAL A 109 2.47 -6.34 4.45
C VAL A 109 1.58 -7.27 3.62
N ARG A 110 0.84 -8.18 4.26
CA ARG A 110 -0.07 -9.11 3.56
C ARG A 110 -1.21 -8.39 2.83
N TRP A 111 -1.75 -7.33 3.40
CA TRP A 111 -2.80 -6.54 2.73
C TRP A 111 -2.24 -5.74 1.57
N LEU A 112 -1.11 -5.05 1.78
CA LEU A 112 -0.50 -4.25 0.74
C LEU A 112 0.06 -5.12 -0.40
N SER A 113 0.53 -6.34 -0.15
CA SER A 113 0.93 -7.27 -1.23
C SER A 113 -0.23 -7.60 -2.18
N HIS A 114 -1.47 -7.53 -1.70
CA HIS A 114 -2.63 -7.71 -2.55
C HIS A 114 -2.98 -6.47 -3.37
N PHE A 115 -2.90 -5.28 -2.77
CA PHE A 115 -3.15 -4.02 -3.48
C PHE A 115 -2.09 -3.80 -4.58
N PHE A 116 -0.83 -4.09 -4.26
CA PHE A 116 0.32 -3.90 -5.14
C PHE A 116 0.72 -5.15 -5.93
N TYR A 117 -0.14 -6.17 -5.98
CA TYR A 117 0.20 -7.47 -6.59
C TYR A 117 0.70 -7.38 -8.03
N TYR A 118 0.08 -6.52 -8.86
CA TYR A 118 0.51 -6.36 -10.25
C TYR A 118 1.92 -5.76 -10.34
N LEU A 119 2.18 -4.73 -9.52
CA LEU A 119 3.47 -4.07 -9.45
C LEU A 119 4.55 -5.06 -9.02
N ASP A 120 4.32 -5.79 -7.93
CA ASP A 120 5.24 -6.81 -7.40
C ASP A 120 5.56 -7.89 -8.45
N ARG A 121 4.53 -8.40 -9.14
CA ARG A 121 4.71 -9.49 -10.10
C ARG A 121 5.38 -9.08 -11.41
N TYR A 122 5.06 -7.90 -11.94
CA TYR A 122 5.44 -7.54 -13.32
C TYR A 122 6.46 -6.41 -13.41
N TYR A 123 6.47 -5.46 -12.49
CA TYR A 123 7.47 -4.38 -12.51
C TYR A 123 8.80 -4.87 -11.95
N ILE A 124 8.81 -5.50 -10.77
CA ILE A 124 10.05 -5.99 -10.13
C ILE A 124 10.76 -7.03 -11.00
N ALA A 125 10.01 -7.95 -11.61
CA ALA A 125 10.57 -8.95 -12.51
C ALA A 125 11.23 -8.34 -13.77
N ARG A 126 10.76 -7.16 -14.21
CA ARG A 126 11.31 -6.46 -15.39
C ARG A 126 12.49 -5.56 -15.03
N SER A 127 12.44 -4.88 -13.87
CA SER A 127 13.54 -4.04 -13.39
C SER A 127 14.73 -4.87 -12.89
N GLY A 128 14.51 -6.04 -12.30
CA GLY A 128 15.57 -6.96 -11.86
C GLY A 128 16.34 -7.67 -12.97
N ASN A 129 15.79 -7.73 -14.19
CA ASN A 129 16.45 -8.31 -15.38
C ASN A 129 17.23 -7.27 -16.22
N SER A 130 17.35 -6.03 -15.73
CA SER A 130 18.04 -4.93 -16.41
C SER A 130 19.42 -4.61 -15.79
N GLY A 131 19.96 -5.52 -14.97
CA GLY A 131 21.27 -5.39 -14.31
C GLY A 131 22.33 -6.30 -14.91
#